data_AF-A0A3A4ZW01-F1
#
_entry.id   AF-A0A3A4ZW01-F1
#
_cell.length_a   1.000
_cell.length_b   1.000
_cell.length_c   1.000
_cell.angle_alpha   90.00
_cell.angle_beta   90.00
_cell.angle_gamma   90.00
#
_symmetry.space_group_name_H-M   'P 1'
#
loop_
_entity.id
_entity.type
_entity.pdbx_description
1 polymer ?
#
loop_
_entity_poly.entity_id
_entity_poly.type
_entity_poly.pdbx_seq_one_letter_code
_entity_poly.pdbx_strand_id
1 'polypeptide(L)'
;MLRIVLILAAAINLWVFLVALNKIKRDHKFYDNVNLFLVYVFGIFVWGDALILSPFFIAASIILYIINNAYLTLGVFSAYHFLRQGFEVVYWFLQQFSMKQEFRPPDRFFKFLKTDELHIIYQLLNFYKTVIWLVVMIISFFYFFKSL
;
A
#
# COMPACT_ATOMS: atom_id res chain seq x y z
N MET A 1 -5.53 -21.21 9.98
CA MET A 1 -5.47 -19.76 10.25
C MET A 1 -5.17 -18.94 8.98
N LEU A 2 -4.09 -19.23 8.24
CA LEU A 2 -3.71 -18.50 7.01
C LEU A 2 -4.84 -18.38 5.97
N ARG A 3 -5.52 -19.48 5.66
CA ARG A 3 -6.68 -19.49 4.73
C ARG A 3 -7.78 -18.50 5.09
N ILE A 4 -8.10 -18.38 6.38
CA ILE A 4 -9.11 -17.43 6.87
C ILE A 4 -8.63 -16.00 6.62
N VAL A 5 -7.36 -15.71 6.92
CA VAL A 5 -6.75 -14.39 6.66
C VAL A 5 -6.83 -14.04 5.16
N LEU A 6 -6.54 -14.98 4.26
CA LEU A 6 -6.60 -14.76 2.82
C LEU A 6 -8.03 -14.55 2.30
N ILE A 7 -9.01 -15.27 2.83
CA ILE A 7 -10.42 -15.06 2.50
C ILE A 7 -10.86 -13.65 2.96
N LEU A 8 -10.50 -13.26 4.18
CA LEU A 8 -10.81 -11.92 4.70
C LEU A 8 -10.13 -10.83 3.87
N ALA A 9 -8.87 -11.02 3.50
CA ALA A 9 -8.14 -10.08 2.65
C ALA A 9 -8.83 -9.90 1.29
N ALA A 10 -9.24 -11.00 0.64
CA ALA A 10 -9.99 -10.96 -0.61
C ALA A 10 -11.34 -10.25 -0.45
N ALA A 11 -12.10 -10.57 0.61
CA ALA A 11 -13.40 -9.96 0.87
C ALA A 11 -13.30 -8.45 1.15
N ILE A 12 -12.31 -8.02 1.94
CA ILE A 12 -12.03 -6.61 2.22
C ILE A 12 -11.69 -5.89 0.92
N ASN A 13 -10.80 -6.44 0.08
CA ASN A 13 -10.42 -5.82 -1.18
C ASN A 13 -11.58 -5.76 -2.19
N LEU A 14 -12.46 -6.77 -2.21
CA LEU A 14 -13.68 -6.72 -3.01
C LEU A 14 -14.59 -5.57 -2.56
N TRP A 15 -14.81 -5.43 -1.26
CA TRP A 15 -15.60 -4.33 -0.72
C TRP A 15 -14.98 -2.97 -1.04
N VAL A 16 -13.66 -2.80 -0.84
CA VAL A 16 -12.93 -1.57 -1.17
C VAL A 16 -13.06 -1.23 -2.65
N PHE A 17 -12.92 -2.21 -3.55
CA PHE A 17 -13.09 -2.04 -4.99
C PHE A 17 -14.48 -1.53 -5.35
N LEU A 18 -15.53 -2.13 -4.79
CA LEU A 18 -16.91 -1.72 -5.04
C LEU A 18 -17.20 -0.31 -4.52
N VAL A 19 -16.69 0.04 -3.35
CA VAL A 19 -16.79 1.40 -2.79
C VAL A 19 -16.05 2.41 -3.67
N ALA A 20 -14.84 2.08 -4.11
CA ALA A 20 -14.03 2.92 -4.99
C ALA A 20 -14.73 3.18 -6.33
N LEU A 21 -15.27 2.13 -6.96
CA LEU A 21 -16.06 2.25 -8.19
C LEU A 21 -17.25 3.20 -8.00
N ASN A 22 -17.98 3.07 -6.90
CA ASN A 22 -19.12 3.93 -6.62
C ASN A 22 -18.69 5.39 -6.40
N LYS A 23 -17.63 5.61 -5.61
CA LYS A 23 -17.06 6.95 -5.33
C LYS A 23 -16.56 7.64 -6.59
N ILE A 24 -15.90 6.91 -7.47
CA ILE A 24 -15.35 7.48 -8.71
C ILE A 24 -16.47 7.76 -9.72
N LYS A 25 -17.42 6.84 -9.89
CA LYS A 25 -18.51 7.02 -10.86
C LYS A 25 -19.51 8.09 -10.46
N ARG A 26 -19.86 8.20 -9.16
CA ARG A 26 -20.89 9.14 -8.70
C ARG A 26 -20.33 10.48 -8.26
N ASP A 27 -19.21 10.47 -7.54
CA ASP A 27 -18.69 11.68 -6.88
C ASP A 27 -17.45 12.26 -7.62
N HIS A 28 -16.96 11.61 -8.67
CA HIS A 28 -15.72 11.98 -9.40
C HIS A 28 -14.45 12.07 -8.52
N LYS A 29 -14.40 11.30 -7.44
CA LYS A 29 -13.39 11.36 -6.37
C LYS A 29 -12.12 10.56 -6.63
N PHE A 30 -11.57 10.59 -7.85
CA PHE A 30 -10.44 9.74 -8.23
C PHE A 30 -9.19 10.00 -7.37
N TYR A 31 -8.86 11.27 -7.13
CA TYR A 31 -7.68 11.70 -6.37
C TYR A 31 -7.96 11.99 -4.89
N ASP A 32 -9.20 11.80 -4.43
CA ASP A 32 -9.53 12.05 -3.03
C ASP A 32 -8.87 10.99 -2.14
N ASN A 33 -8.34 11.47 -1.01
CA ASN A 33 -7.74 10.62 0.02
C ASN A 33 -8.76 9.61 0.58
N VAL A 34 -8.32 8.38 0.77
CA VAL A 34 -9.10 7.35 1.46
C VAL A 34 -8.91 7.50 2.97
N ASN A 35 -9.91 8.00 3.69
CA ASN A 35 -9.87 8.15 5.16
C ASN A 35 -10.16 6.84 5.92
N LEU A 36 -9.60 5.71 5.48
CA LEU A 36 -9.82 4.41 6.13
C LEU A 36 -8.48 3.73 6.44
N PHE A 37 -8.14 3.63 7.73
CA PHE A 37 -6.85 3.10 8.18
C PHE A 37 -6.55 1.69 7.65
N LEU A 38 -7.57 0.83 7.60
CA LEU A 38 -7.45 -0.54 7.09
C LEU A 38 -7.00 -0.60 5.62
N VAL A 39 -7.29 0.43 4.82
CA VAL A 39 -7.00 0.47 3.39
C VAL A 39 -5.55 0.91 3.12
N TYR A 40 -4.96 1.68 4.04
CA TYR A 40 -3.53 2.02 3.97
C TYR A 40 -2.62 0.81 4.10
N VAL A 41 -3.06 -0.27 4.77
CA VAL A 41 -2.33 -1.55 4.83
C VAL A 41 -2.21 -2.17 3.44
N PHE A 42 -3.07 -1.83 2.49
CA PHE A 42 -2.96 -2.28 1.10
C PHE A 42 -2.28 -1.24 0.19
N GLY A 43 -1.63 -0.21 0.76
CA GLY A 43 -0.94 0.81 -0.03
C GLY A 43 -1.86 1.66 -0.91
N ILE A 44 -3.15 1.72 -0.57
CA ILE A 44 -4.16 2.53 -1.26
C ILE A 44 -4.27 3.87 -0.53
N PHE A 45 -3.83 4.95 -1.17
CA PHE A 45 -3.89 6.30 -0.59
C PHE A 45 -5.05 7.13 -1.15
N VAL A 46 -5.37 6.93 -2.43
CA VAL A 46 -6.49 7.59 -3.13
C VAL A 46 -7.45 6.56 -3.73
N TRP A 47 -8.69 6.95 -4.06
CA TRP A 47 -9.66 6.00 -4.63
C TRP A 47 -9.22 5.42 -5.98
N GLY A 48 -8.43 6.16 -6.77
CA GLY A 48 -7.83 5.65 -8.00
C GLY A 48 -6.95 4.42 -7.77
N ASP A 49 -6.16 4.40 -6.69
CA ASP A 49 -5.32 3.26 -6.32
C ASP A 49 -6.18 2.01 -6.11
N ALA A 50 -7.33 2.15 -5.44
CA ALA A 50 -8.22 1.04 -5.12
C ALA A 50 -8.76 0.33 -6.36
N LEU A 51 -8.88 1.01 -7.51
CA LEU A 51 -9.33 0.38 -8.76
C LEU A 51 -8.34 -0.63 -9.32
N ILE A 52 -7.04 -0.43 -9.07
CA ILE A 52 -5.97 -1.27 -9.63
C ILE A 52 -5.44 -2.24 -8.57
N LEU A 53 -5.20 -1.73 -7.36
CA LEU A 53 -4.57 -2.49 -6.28
C LEU A 53 -5.54 -3.51 -5.67
N SER A 54 -6.83 -3.20 -5.54
CA SER A 54 -7.78 -4.14 -4.93
C SER A 54 -7.97 -5.41 -5.79
N PRO A 55 -8.18 -5.33 -7.12
CA PRO A 55 -8.20 -6.53 -7.98
C PRO A 55 -6.91 -7.35 -7.91
N PHE A 56 -5.75 -6.68 -7.86
CA PHE A 56 -4.47 -7.35 -7.65
C PHE A 56 -4.45 -8.15 -6.35
N PHE A 57 -4.87 -7.55 -5.22
CA PHE A 57 -4.90 -8.24 -3.93
C PHE A 57 -5.93 -9.37 -3.86
N ILE A 58 -7.06 -9.26 -4.55
CA ILE A 58 -8.03 -10.37 -4.68
C ILE A 58 -7.37 -11.54 -5.40
N ALA A 59 -6.76 -11.30 -6.57
CA ALA A 59 -6.08 -12.34 -7.34
C ALA A 59 -4.93 -12.98 -6.56
N ALA A 60 -4.07 -12.17 -5.93
CA ALA A 60 -2.98 -12.64 -5.09
C ALA A 60 -3.49 -13.49 -3.93
N SER A 61 -4.56 -13.06 -3.25
CA SER A 61 -5.15 -13.81 -2.13
C SER A 61 -5.71 -15.17 -2.57
N ILE A 62 -6.36 -15.24 -3.73
CA ILE A 62 -6.87 -16.51 -4.29
C ILE A 62 -5.73 -17.47 -4.62
N ILE A 63 -4.69 -16.99 -5.32
CA ILE A 63 -3.52 -17.81 -5.67
C ILE A 63 -2.83 -18.33 -4.41
N LEU A 64 -2.59 -17.45 -3.44
CA LEU A 64 -1.96 -17.79 -2.17
C LEU A 64 -2.83 -18.69 -1.30
N TYR A 65 -4.16 -18.62 -1.43
CA TYR A 65 -5.08 -19.51 -0.72
C TYR A 65 -4.93 -20.95 -1.22
N ILE A 66 -4.75 -21.14 -2.53
CA ILE A 66 -4.54 -22.44 -3.15
C ILE A 66 -3.19 -23.02 -2.71
N ILE A 67 -2.11 -22.22 -2.79
CA ILE A 67 -0.75 -22.66 -2.41
C ILE A 67 -0.63 -22.87 -0.89
N ASN A 68 -1.29 -22.03 -0.10
CA ASN A 68 -1.37 -22.11 1.36
C ASN A 68 0.00 -22.19 2.08
N ASN A 69 1.02 -21.49 1.55
CA ASN A 69 2.34 -21.38 2.17
C ASN A 69 2.50 -19.99 2.82
N ALA A 70 2.82 -19.98 4.12
CA ALA A 70 2.93 -18.74 4.90
C ALA A 70 4.14 -17.89 4.47
N TYR A 71 5.28 -18.51 4.18
CA TYR A 71 6.49 -17.81 3.76
C TYR A 71 6.33 -17.20 2.37
N LEU A 72 5.71 -17.92 1.43
CA LEU A 72 5.38 -17.36 0.12
C LEU A 72 4.40 -16.20 0.25
N THR A 73 3.38 -16.34 1.10
CA THR A 73 2.41 -15.25 1.36
C THR A 73 3.12 -14.01 1.88
N LEU A 74 3.96 -14.15 2.92
CA LEU A 74 4.74 -13.03 3.45
C LEU A 74 5.68 -12.45 2.40
N GLY A 75 6.34 -13.28 1.58
CA GLY A 75 7.23 -12.86 0.51
C GLY A 75 6.52 -12.02 -0.56
N VAL A 76 5.33 -12.45 -1.01
CA VAL A 76 4.55 -11.70 -2.01
C VAL A 76 4.06 -10.36 -1.45
N PHE A 77 3.51 -10.35 -0.23
CA PHE A 77 3.03 -9.11 0.40
C PHE A 77 4.17 -8.13 0.69
N SER A 78 5.31 -8.62 1.16
CA SER A 78 6.49 -7.79 1.41
C SER A 78 7.13 -7.26 0.13
N ALA A 79 7.16 -8.04 -0.95
CA ALA A 79 7.60 -7.58 -2.27
C ALA A 79 6.72 -6.44 -2.79
N TYR A 80 5.40 -6.59 -2.69
CA TYR A 80 4.46 -5.52 -3.02
C TYR A 80 4.75 -4.25 -2.22
N HIS A 81 4.87 -4.38 -0.89
CA HIS A 81 5.10 -3.23 -0.02
C HIS A 81 6.45 -2.57 -0.26
N PHE A 82 7.50 -3.35 -0.50
CA PHE A 82 8.82 -2.84 -0.88
C PHE A 82 8.72 -1.91 -2.09
N LEU A 83 8.07 -2.38 -3.17
CA LEU A 83 7.90 -1.58 -4.38
C LEU A 83 7.01 -0.36 -4.14
N ARG A 84 5.86 -0.53 -3.49
CA ARG A 84 4.91 0.57 -3.24
C ARG A 84 5.57 1.69 -2.43
N GLN A 85 6.28 1.35 -1.37
CA GLN A 85 6.97 2.34 -0.54
C GLN A 85 8.18 2.95 -1.26
N GLY A 86 8.87 2.18 -2.11
CA GLY A 86 9.93 2.71 -2.97
C GLY A 86 9.42 3.77 -3.94
N PHE A 87 8.27 3.55 -4.57
CA PHE A 87 7.64 4.56 -5.43
C PHE A 87 7.15 5.78 -4.65
N GLU A 88 6.70 5.61 -3.40
CA GLU A 88 6.36 6.74 -2.54
C GLU A 88 7.61 7.60 -2.25
N VAL A 89 8.78 7.02 -2.01
CA VAL A 89 10.03 7.79 -1.85
C VAL A 89 10.26 8.70 -3.07
N VAL A 90 10.12 8.14 -4.28
CA VAL A 90 10.28 8.90 -5.53
C VAL A 90 9.21 9.98 -5.64
N TYR A 91 7.95 9.66 -5.34
CA TYR A 91 6.84 10.61 -5.37
C TYR A 91 7.08 11.80 -4.44
N TRP A 92 7.43 11.56 -3.17
CA TRP A 92 7.67 12.61 -2.20
C TRP A 92 8.92 13.43 -2.52
N PHE A 93 9.96 12.79 -3.07
CA PHE A 93 11.12 13.51 -3.58
C PHE A 93 10.74 14.46 -4.73
N LEU A 94 9.94 14.00 -5.70
CA LEU A 94 9.48 14.85 -6.80
C LEU A 94 8.59 16.00 -6.33
N GLN A 95 7.76 15.79 -5.30
CA GLN A 95 6.91 16.84 -4.73
C GLN A 95 7.72 17.99 -4.11
N GLN A 96 8.93 17.74 -3.59
CA GLN A 96 9.80 18.80 -3.04
C GLN A 96 10.20 19.83 -4.09
N PHE A 97 10.37 19.41 -5.34
CA PHE A 97 10.78 20.27 -6.46
C PHE A 97 9.60 20.72 -7.33
N SER A 98 8.37 20.35 -6.97
CA SER A 98 7.18 20.82 -7.67
C SER A 98 7.01 22.33 -7.45
N MET A 99 6.88 23.09 -8.55
CA MET A 99 6.53 24.52 -8.50
C MET A 99 5.19 24.79 -7.80
N LYS A 100 4.34 23.77 -7.71
CA LYS A 100 3.04 23.78 -7.05
C LYS A 100 3.09 22.79 -5.90
N GLN A 101 3.48 23.25 -4.71
CA GLN A 101 3.35 22.49 -3.47
C GLN A 101 1.88 22.48 -2.98
N GLU A 102 0.94 22.15 -3.88
CA GLU A 102 -0.50 22.21 -3.62
C GLU A 102 -0.96 21.07 -2.71
N PHE A 103 -0.22 19.95 -2.64
CA PHE A 103 -0.59 18.79 -1.84
C PHE A 103 0.18 18.73 -0.52
N ARG A 104 -0.55 18.94 0.58
CA ARG A 104 -0.07 18.65 1.95
C ARG A 104 -0.56 17.26 2.36
N PRO A 105 0.33 16.31 2.70
CA PRO A 105 -0.11 15.03 3.22
C PRO A 105 -0.94 15.19 4.49
N PRO A 106 -1.93 14.32 4.74
CA PRO A 106 -2.73 14.37 5.95
C PRO A 106 -1.87 14.10 7.18
N ASP A 107 -1.58 15.14 7.96
CA ASP A 107 -0.76 15.08 9.16
C ASP A 107 -1.57 15.46 10.42
N ARG A 108 -1.50 14.62 11.47
CA ARG A 108 -2.11 14.93 12.78
C ARG A 108 -1.10 15.41 13.81
N PHE A 109 0.18 15.06 13.63
CA PHE A 109 1.24 15.23 14.64
C PHE A 109 2.20 16.39 14.33
N PHE A 110 2.32 16.80 13.07
CA PHE A 110 3.36 17.72 12.60
C PHE A 110 2.78 19.00 12.00
N LYS A 111 1.68 19.49 12.57
CA LYS A 111 0.94 20.66 12.06
C LYS A 111 1.78 21.93 12.03
N PHE A 112 2.86 21.99 12.82
CA PHE A 112 3.79 23.11 12.90
C PHE A 112 4.82 23.13 11.75
N LEU A 113 4.98 22.02 11.01
CA LEU A 113 5.87 21.95 9.86
C LEU A 113 5.20 22.56 8.62
N LYS A 114 6.03 23.17 7.78
CA LYS A 114 5.66 23.61 6.43
C LYS A 114 5.48 22.40 5.51
N THR A 115 4.82 22.63 4.37
CA THR A 115 4.45 21.55 3.44
C THR A 115 5.66 20.85 2.83
N ASP A 116 6.70 21.61 2.47
CA ASP A 116 8.00 21.13 1.98
C ASP A 116 8.73 20.28 3.03
N GLU A 117 8.76 20.76 4.28
CA GLU A 117 9.33 20.03 5.41
C GLU A 117 8.60 18.69 5.61
N LEU A 118 7.28 18.67 5.47
CA LEU A 118 6.50 17.44 5.53
C LEU A 118 6.81 16.46 4.39
N HIS A 119 7.07 16.95 3.18
CA HIS A 119 7.45 16.06 2.07
C HIS A 119 8.75 15.31 2.37
N ILE A 120 9.73 15.97 3.00
CA ILE A 120 10.97 15.33 3.45
C ILE A 120 10.67 14.25 4.50
N ILE A 121 9.81 14.57 5.48
CA ILE A 121 9.42 13.59 6.51
C ILE A 121 8.76 12.38 5.86
N TYR A 122 7.77 12.56 4.98
CA TYR A 122 7.11 11.44 4.29
C TYR A 122 8.06 10.64 3.40
N GLN A 123 9.01 11.29 2.71
CA GLN A 123 10.05 10.59 1.96
C GLN A 123 10.88 9.68 2.87
N LEU A 124 11.40 10.21 3.99
CA LEU A 124 12.18 9.43 4.95
C LEU A 124 11.35 8.32 5.59
N LEU A 125 10.06 8.59 5.87
CA LEU A 125 9.16 7.59 6.41
C LEU A 125 8.99 6.41 5.44
N ASN A 126 8.83 6.67 4.14
CA ASN A 126 8.66 5.62 3.16
C ASN A 126 9.98 4.92 2.82
N PHE A 127 11.12 5.62 2.96
CA PHE A 127 12.45 5.03 2.81
C PHE A 127 12.70 3.95 3.87
N TYR A 128 12.47 4.24 5.16
CA TYR A 128 12.67 3.21 6.19
C TYR A 128 11.72 2.02 5.98
N LYS A 129 10.45 2.27 5.58
CA LYS A 129 9.50 1.18 5.29
C LYS A 129 10.00 0.31 4.16
N THR A 130 10.53 0.92 3.09
CA THR A 130 11.13 0.21 1.96
C THR A 130 12.22 -0.74 2.44
N VAL A 131 13.14 -0.26 3.28
CA VAL A 131 14.23 -1.09 3.83
C VAL A 131 13.68 -2.26 4.68
N ILE A 132 12.71 -2.00 5.56
CA ILE A 132 12.09 -3.05 6.39
C ILE A 132 11.44 -4.12 5.50
N TRP A 133 10.65 -3.71 4.52
CA TRP A 133 9.96 -4.64 3.63
C TRP A 133 10.92 -5.43 2.74
N LEU A 134 12.03 -4.84 2.30
CA LEU A 134 13.11 -5.55 1.61
C LEU A 134 13.68 -6.68 2.48
N VAL A 135 13.98 -6.40 3.75
CA VAL A 135 14.51 -7.41 4.68
C VAL A 135 13.49 -8.52 4.92
N VAL A 136 12.23 -8.19 5.19
CA VAL A 136 11.15 -9.17 5.37
C VAL A 136 10.98 -10.03 4.12
N MET A 137 11.07 -9.44 2.93
CA MET A 137 10.98 -10.13 1.65
C MET A 137 12.10 -11.15 1.48
N ILE A 138 13.35 -10.75 1.70
CA ILE A 138 14.53 -11.62 1.58
C ILE A 138 14.40 -12.81 2.54
N ILE A 139 14.07 -12.54 3.81
CA ILE A 139 13.91 -13.58 4.83
C ILE A 139 12.77 -14.54 4.46
N SER A 140 11.63 -14.00 4.03
CA SER A 140 10.45 -14.80 3.68
C SER A 140 10.74 -15.74 2.51
N PHE A 141 11.40 -15.25 1.46
CA PHE A 141 11.77 -16.10 0.32
C PHE A 141 12.83 -17.13 0.69
N PHE A 142 13.83 -16.77 1.50
CA PHE A 142 14.82 -17.73 1.99
C PHE A 142 14.17 -18.93 2.71
N TYR A 143 13.24 -18.65 3.63
CA TYR A 143 12.51 -19.71 4.33
C TYR A 143 11.54 -20.48 3.42
N PHE A 144 10.94 -19.82 2.44
CA PHE A 144 10.12 -20.50 1.43
C PHE A 144 10.94 -21.54 0.64
N PHE A 145 12.09 -21.14 0.09
CA PHE A 145 12.94 -22.06 -0.67
C PHE A 145 13.51 -23.19 0.17
N LYS A 146 13.80 -22.94 1.46
CA LYS A 146 14.21 -23.98 2.39
C LYS A 146 13.08 -24.98 2.73
N SER A 147 11.82 -24.58 2.54
CA SER A 147 10.64 -25.41 2.83
C SER A 147 10.14 -26.26 1.67
N LEU A 148 10.69 -26.06 0.46
CA LEU A 148 10.46 -26.89 -0.73
C LEU A 148 11.31 -28.15 -0.68
#